data_AF-A0A074VCZ9-F1
#
_entry.id   AF-A0A074VCZ9-F1
#
_cell.length_a   1.000
_cell.length_b   1.000
_cell.length_c   1.000
_cell.angle_alpha   90.00
_cell.angle_beta   90.00
_cell.angle_gamma   90.00
#
_symmetry.space_group_name_H-M   'P 1'
#
loop_
_entity.id
_entity.type
_entity.pdbx_description
1 polymer ?
#
loop_
_entity_poly.entity_id
_entity_poly.type
_entity_poly.pdbx_seq_one_letter_code
_entity_poly.pdbx_strand_id
1 'polypeptide(L)'
;MKKITAMIKPFKLNAQTARNWFLQQGMSEADISRHFIAITSAVDKAQAFGITSDHTFSMFDWVGGRYSVWSTIGLSVICAIGKENFQDFLAGGRAMDEHFFHAPLRHNIPVLLGLIGLWYHTFYTTTSHAIIPYDHGLRRLAAHLQQLDMESNGKQVSRYGERLDFDTGPIIWG
;
A
#
# COMPACT_ATOMS: atom_id res chain seq x y z
N MET A 1 1.40 -15.60 13.56
CA MET A 1 0.30 -14.62 13.74
C MET A 1 -0.50 -14.55 12.44
N LYS A 2 -1.82 -14.40 12.57
CA LYS A 2 -2.88 -14.66 11.58
C LYS A 2 -2.50 -14.41 10.11
N LYS A 3 -2.60 -15.48 9.29
CA LYS A 3 -2.70 -15.41 7.83
C LYS A 3 -3.75 -14.36 7.47
N ILE A 4 -3.34 -13.29 6.79
CA ILE A 4 -4.26 -12.38 6.10
C ILE A 4 -4.77 -13.14 4.87
N THR A 5 -5.66 -14.10 5.10
CA THR A 5 -6.42 -14.80 4.04
C THR A 5 -7.91 -14.58 4.30
N ALA A 6 -8.27 -13.37 4.71
CA ALA A 6 -9.63 -12.89 4.55
C ALA A 6 -9.65 -12.11 3.23
N MET A 7 -10.15 -12.74 2.17
CA MET A 7 -10.60 -12.02 0.99
C MET A 7 -11.59 -10.95 1.50
N ILE A 8 -11.20 -9.67 1.44
CA ILE A 8 -11.98 -8.56 1.97
C ILE A 8 -13.37 -8.63 1.30
N LYS A 9 -14.42 -8.93 2.07
CA LYS A 9 -15.78 -9.21 1.56
C LYS A 9 -16.26 -8.19 0.51
N PRO A 10 -16.03 -6.86 0.68
CA PRO A 10 -16.30 -5.86 -0.35
C PRO A 10 -15.61 -6.11 -1.70
N PHE A 11 -14.33 -6.49 -1.71
CA PHE A 11 -13.58 -6.71 -2.94
C PHE A 11 -14.15 -7.87 -3.75
N LYS A 12 -14.45 -8.99 -3.10
CA LYS A 12 -15.07 -10.15 -3.76
C LYS A 12 -16.42 -9.80 -4.36
N LEU A 13 -17.25 -9.04 -3.64
CA LEU A 13 -18.56 -8.62 -4.14
C LEU A 13 -18.42 -7.72 -5.36
N ASN A 14 -17.53 -6.73 -5.32
CA ASN A 14 -17.29 -5.84 -6.46
C ASN A 14 -16.76 -6.60 -7.68
N ALA A 15 -15.84 -7.54 -7.48
CA ALA A 15 -15.33 -8.39 -8.56
C ALA A 15 -16.45 -9.23 -9.20
N GLN A 16 -17.32 -9.83 -8.39
CA GLN A 16 -18.46 -10.61 -8.90
C GLN A 16 -19.46 -9.71 -9.63
N THR A 17 -19.73 -8.50 -9.13
CA THR A 17 -20.60 -7.53 -9.81
C THR A 17 -20.03 -7.14 -11.17
N ALA A 18 -18.73 -6.86 -11.25
CA ALA A 18 -18.06 -6.54 -12.51
C ALA A 18 -18.11 -7.72 -13.51
N ARG A 19 -17.87 -8.96 -13.02
CA ARG A 19 -18.00 -10.17 -13.84
C ARG A 19 -19.43 -10.37 -14.36
N ASN A 20 -20.43 -10.22 -13.50
CA ASN A 20 -21.83 -10.36 -13.88
C ASN A 20 -22.22 -9.31 -14.92
N TRP A 21 -21.81 -8.05 -14.72
CA TRP A 21 -22.01 -7.00 -15.70
C TRP A 21 -21.35 -7.33 -17.04
N PHE A 22 -20.10 -7.80 -17.03
CA PHE A 22 -19.36 -8.21 -18.23
C PHE A 22 -20.08 -9.29 -19.04
N LEU A 23 -20.57 -10.34 -18.38
CA LEU A 23 -21.34 -11.41 -19.03
C LEU A 23 -22.70 -10.92 -19.55
N GLN A 24 -23.36 -10.01 -18.83
CA GLN A 24 -24.62 -9.39 -19.28
C GLN A 24 -24.45 -8.54 -20.55
N GLN A 25 -23.25 -8.04 -20.84
CA GLN A 25 -22.96 -7.35 -22.11
C GLN A 25 -22.76 -8.31 -23.30
N GLY A 26 -23.01 -9.61 -23.13
CA GLY A 26 -22.93 -10.61 -24.21
C GLY A 26 -21.57 -11.28 -24.36
N MET A 27 -20.64 -11.04 -23.43
CA MET A 27 -19.36 -11.75 -23.38
C MET A 27 -19.52 -13.15 -22.79
N SER A 28 -18.67 -14.08 -23.20
CA SER A 28 -18.70 -15.45 -22.71
C SER A 28 -17.77 -15.66 -21.51
N GLU A 29 -17.95 -16.78 -20.82
CA GLU A 29 -17.03 -17.24 -19.76
C GLU A 29 -15.58 -17.38 -20.26
N ALA A 30 -15.40 -17.77 -21.53
CA ALA A 30 -14.08 -17.90 -22.14
C ALA A 30 -13.35 -16.54 -22.28
N ASP A 31 -14.11 -15.45 -22.39
CA ASP A 31 -13.56 -14.09 -22.55
C ASP A 31 -13.04 -13.51 -21.22
N ILE A 32 -13.42 -14.07 -20.07
CA ILE A 32 -12.98 -13.58 -18.75
C ILE A 32 -11.45 -13.51 -18.68
N SER A 33 -10.78 -14.56 -19.16
CA SER A 33 -9.32 -14.65 -19.15
C SER A 33 -8.63 -13.48 -19.89
N ARG A 34 -9.30 -12.82 -20.83
CA ARG A 34 -8.72 -11.70 -21.61
C ARG A 34 -8.98 -10.33 -21.00
N HIS A 35 -9.94 -10.23 -20.09
CA HIS A 35 -10.42 -8.95 -19.54
C HIS A 35 -10.20 -8.80 -18.03
N PHE A 36 -9.84 -9.88 -17.34
CA PHE A 36 -9.61 -9.89 -15.90
C PHE A 36 -8.22 -10.41 -15.56
N ILE A 37 -7.57 -9.73 -14.62
CA ILE A 37 -6.31 -10.12 -14.00
C ILE A 37 -6.54 -10.24 -12.49
N ALA A 38 -5.91 -11.23 -11.87
CA ALA A 38 -5.93 -11.42 -10.42
C ALA A 38 -4.56 -11.09 -9.82
N ILE A 39 -4.56 -10.31 -8.73
CA ILE A 39 -3.38 -10.17 -7.86
C ILE A 39 -3.74 -10.81 -6.52
N THR A 40 -3.26 -12.03 -6.28
CA THR A 40 -3.67 -12.82 -5.11
C THR A 40 -2.72 -13.98 -4.82
N SER A 41 -2.64 -14.38 -3.55
CA SER A 41 -2.04 -15.66 -3.13
C SER A 41 -3.00 -16.85 -3.22
N ALA A 42 -4.31 -16.60 -3.42
CA ALA A 42 -5.34 -17.64 -3.55
C ALA A 42 -5.59 -17.99 -5.03
N VAL A 43 -4.63 -18.66 -5.65
CA VAL A 43 -4.64 -19.00 -7.09
C VAL A 43 -5.85 -19.86 -7.46
N ASP A 44 -6.26 -20.78 -6.58
CA ASP A 44 -7.45 -21.61 -6.70
C ASP A 44 -8.73 -20.77 -6.90
N LYS A 45 -8.85 -19.66 -6.18
CA LYS A 45 -10.01 -18.75 -6.29
C LYS A 45 -9.98 -17.91 -7.56
N ALA A 46 -8.78 -17.53 -8.04
CA ALA A 46 -8.64 -16.84 -9.31
C ALA A 46 -9.04 -17.75 -10.48
N GLN A 47 -8.60 -19.01 -10.45
CA GLN A 47 -8.98 -20.02 -11.44
C GLN A 47 -10.48 -20.30 -11.41
N ALA A 48 -11.08 -20.45 -10.22
CA ALA A 48 -12.53 -20.60 -10.08
C ALA A 48 -13.33 -19.38 -10.59
N PHE A 49 -12.71 -18.19 -10.64
CA PHE A 49 -13.32 -16.99 -11.23
C PHE A 49 -13.26 -16.99 -12.77
N GLY A 50 -12.44 -17.86 -13.38
CA GLY A 50 -12.19 -17.92 -14.82
C GLY A 50 -10.89 -17.22 -15.27
N ILE A 51 -10.02 -16.81 -14.33
CA ILE A 51 -8.74 -16.15 -14.62
C ILE A 51 -7.65 -17.22 -14.73
N THR A 52 -6.89 -17.18 -15.82
CA THR A 52 -5.81 -18.14 -16.08
C THR A 52 -4.60 -17.87 -15.17
N SER A 53 -3.73 -18.87 -15.04
CA SER A 53 -2.46 -18.73 -14.30
C SER A 53 -1.60 -17.59 -14.84
N ASP A 54 -1.60 -17.41 -16.16
CA ASP A 54 -0.77 -16.40 -16.84
C ASP A 54 -1.22 -14.96 -16.52
N HIS A 55 -2.47 -14.80 -16.07
CA HIS A 55 -3.05 -13.53 -15.63
C HIS A 55 -3.30 -13.51 -14.11
N THR A 56 -2.61 -14.38 -13.37
CA THR A 56 -2.65 -14.41 -11.91
C THR A 56 -1.26 -14.09 -11.35
N PHE A 57 -1.14 -12.93 -10.71
CA PHE A 57 0.09 -12.45 -10.11
C PHE A 57 0.07 -12.67 -8.60
N SER A 58 1.11 -13.31 -8.08
CA SER A 58 1.22 -13.55 -6.63
C SER A 58 1.67 -12.30 -5.86
N MET A 59 1.32 -12.28 -4.58
CA MET A 59 1.82 -11.31 -3.60
C MET A 59 2.55 -12.09 -2.51
N PHE A 60 3.68 -11.56 -2.04
CA PHE A 60 4.45 -12.18 -0.98
C PHE A 60 3.96 -11.71 0.40
N ASP A 61 3.96 -12.62 1.37
CA ASP A 61 3.45 -12.36 2.73
C ASP A 61 4.20 -11.26 3.50
N TRP A 62 5.45 -10.97 3.10
CA TRP A 62 6.26 -9.90 3.69
C TRP A 62 5.93 -8.51 3.13
N VAL A 63 5.11 -8.41 2.07
CA VAL A 63 4.65 -7.13 1.53
C VAL A 63 3.40 -6.70 2.29
N GLY A 64 3.57 -5.79 3.26
CA GLY A 64 2.45 -5.17 3.96
C GLY A 64 1.58 -4.35 3.00
N GLY A 65 0.24 -4.41 3.15
CA GLY A 65 -0.70 -3.76 2.23
C GLY A 65 -0.43 -2.27 2.02
N ARG A 66 -0.18 -1.52 3.09
CA ARG A 66 0.15 -0.08 3.03
C ARG A 66 1.55 0.24 2.45
N TYR A 67 2.39 -0.77 2.25
CA TYR A 67 3.71 -0.67 1.59
C TYR A 67 3.72 -1.34 0.21
N SER A 68 2.56 -1.70 -0.35
CA SER A 68 2.49 -2.63 -1.49
C SER A 68 2.57 -1.99 -2.87
N VAL A 69 2.57 -0.66 -3.01
CA VAL A 69 2.57 0.02 -4.32
C VAL A 69 3.76 -0.39 -5.22
N TRP A 70 4.88 -0.76 -4.60
CA TRP A 70 6.12 -1.19 -5.27
C TRP A 70 6.08 -2.66 -5.77
N SER A 71 5.03 -3.41 -5.42
CA SER A 71 4.86 -4.84 -5.74
C SER A 71 3.94 -5.05 -6.95
N THR A 72 3.46 -6.28 -7.15
CA THR A 72 2.44 -6.61 -8.16
C THR A 72 1.15 -5.80 -8.01
N ILE A 73 0.85 -5.27 -6.82
CA ILE A 73 -0.26 -4.32 -6.59
C ILE A 73 -0.10 -3.03 -7.42
N GLY A 74 1.14 -2.63 -7.72
CA GLY A 74 1.46 -1.49 -8.59
C GLY A 74 1.13 -1.69 -10.07
N LEU A 75 0.59 -2.85 -10.48
CA LEU A 75 0.26 -3.12 -11.88
C LEU A 75 -0.67 -2.06 -12.48
N SER A 76 -1.63 -1.54 -11.71
CA SER A 76 -2.50 -0.46 -12.18
C SER A 76 -1.75 0.84 -12.47
N VAL A 77 -0.67 1.11 -11.72
CA VAL A 77 0.23 2.24 -11.96
C VAL A 77 1.04 1.99 -13.23
N ILE A 78 1.60 0.79 -13.40
CA ILE A 78 2.31 0.40 -14.64
C ILE A 78 1.42 0.62 -15.87
N CYS A 79 0.15 0.20 -15.81
CA CYS A 79 -0.79 0.41 -16.91
C CYS A 79 -1.06 1.90 -17.19
N ALA A 80 -1.02 2.76 -16.16
CA ALA A 80 -1.32 4.18 -16.29
C ALA A 80 -0.14 5.01 -16.81
N ILE A 81 1.09 4.71 -16.37
CA ILE A 81 2.28 5.51 -16.69
C ILE A 81 3.27 4.81 -17.63
N GLY A 82 3.03 3.55 -17.97
CA GLY A 82 3.96 2.74 -18.77
C GLY A 82 5.06 2.10 -17.92
N LYS A 83 5.71 1.11 -18.52
CA LYS A 83 6.73 0.29 -17.84
C LYS A 83 7.96 1.12 -17.49
N GLU A 84 8.43 1.95 -18.43
CA GLU A 84 9.65 2.74 -18.30
C GLU A 84 9.54 3.72 -17.13
N ASN A 85 8.45 4.50 -17.07
CA ASN A 85 8.21 5.43 -15.97
C ASN A 85 8.02 4.70 -14.62
N PHE A 86 7.43 3.50 -14.63
CA PHE A 86 7.34 2.72 -13.39
C PHE A 86 8.71 2.18 -12.95
N GLN A 87 9.60 1.83 -13.87
CA GLN A 87 10.98 1.46 -13.55
C GLN A 87 11.74 2.65 -12.93
N ASP A 88 11.56 3.86 -13.46
CA ASP A 88 12.12 5.08 -12.88
C ASP A 88 11.54 5.35 -11.48
N PHE A 89 10.23 5.14 -11.29
CA PHE A 89 9.59 5.22 -9.98
C PHE A 89 10.20 4.24 -8.97
N LEU A 90 10.39 2.97 -9.35
CA LEU A 90 11.06 1.96 -8.52
C LEU A 90 12.53 2.34 -8.23
N ALA A 91 13.24 2.88 -9.22
CA ALA A 91 14.63 3.32 -9.06
C ALA A 91 14.74 4.48 -8.07
N GLY A 92 13.80 5.42 -8.10
CA GLY A 92 13.70 6.51 -7.11
C GLY A 92 13.46 5.99 -5.69
N GLY A 93 12.56 5.01 -5.53
CA GLY A 93 12.33 4.32 -4.26
C GLY A 93 13.61 3.67 -3.74
N ARG A 94 14.29 2.88 -4.58
CA ARG A 94 15.56 2.23 -4.24
C ARG A 94 16.64 3.25 -3.87
N ALA A 95 16.77 4.37 -4.58
CA ALA A 95 17.76 5.39 -4.25
C ALA A 95 17.54 5.97 -2.84
N MET A 96 16.29 6.16 -2.42
CA MET A 96 15.96 6.60 -1.07
C MET A 96 16.20 5.50 -0.02
N ASP A 97 15.95 4.23 -0.36
CA ASP A 97 16.29 3.09 0.50
C ASP A 97 17.80 3.00 0.75
N GLU A 98 18.61 3.07 -0.30
CA GLU A 98 20.08 3.05 -0.21
C GLU A 98 20.60 4.23 0.64
N HIS A 99 20.02 5.43 0.46
CA HIS A 99 20.31 6.58 1.32
C HIS A 99 19.95 6.30 2.79
N PHE A 100 18.77 5.75 3.05
CA PHE A 100 18.32 5.43 4.39
C PHE A 100 19.24 4.40 5.08
N PHE A 101 19.73 3.39 4.36
CA PHE A 101 20.61 2.36 4.91
C PHE A 101 22.04 2.84 5.15
N HIS A 102 22.58 3.70 4.29
CA HIS A 102 24.01 4.00 4.27
C HIS A 102 24.39 5.39 4.78
N ALA A 103 23.49 6.38 4.75
CA ALA A 103 23.82 7.73 5.20
C ALA A 103 24.04 7.78 6.73
N PRO A 104 25.07 8.50 7.22
CA PRO A 104 25.22 8.76 8.65
C PRO A 104 23.96 9.43 9.21
N LEU A 105 23.54 9.07 10.44
CA LEU A 105 22.26 9.53 11.01
C LEU A 105 22.04 11.05 10.93
N ARG A 106 23.11 11.85 11.12
CA ARG A 106 23.07 13.32 11.03
C ARG A 106 22.78 13.89 9.63
N HIS A 107 22.88 13.06 8.60
CA HIS A 107 22.63 13.41 7.19
C HIS A 107 21.52 12.53 6.58
N ASN A 108 20.88 11.69 7.39
CA ASN A 108 19.88 10.73 6.93
C ASN A 108 18.49 11.37 6.97
N ILE A 109 17.93 11.65 5.79
CA ILE A 109 16.71 12.46 5.64
C ILE A 109 15.50 11.80 6.33
N PRO A 110 15.18 10.51 6.08
CA PRO A 110 14.07 9.86 6.78
C PRO A 110 14.27 9.80 8.31
N VAL A 111 15.49 9.56 8.79
CA VAL A 111 15.79 9.55 10.24
C VAL A 111 15.52 10.93 10.85
N LEU A 112 16.06 11.99 10.25
CA LEU A 112 15.88 13.35 10.74
C LEU A 112 14.39 13.74 10.74
N LEU A 113 13.66 13.43 9.66
CA LEU A 113 12.22 13.69 9.59
C LEU A 113 11.44 12.95 10.68
N GLY A 114 11.76 11.68 10.92
CA GLY A 114 11.17 10.88 11.99
C GLY A 114 11.48 11.42 13.38
N LEU A 115 12.72 11.85 13.64
CA LEU A 115 13.12 12.44 14.91
C LEU A 115 12.47 13.80 15.17
N ILE A 116 12.29 14.62 14.13
CA ILE A 116 11.55 15.89 14.23
C ILE A 116 10.07 15.61 14.57
N GLY A 117 9.46 14.63 13.91
CA GLY A 117 8.10 14.18 14.22
C GLY A 117 7.96 13.71 15.67
N LEU A 118 8.87 12.85 16.12
CA LEU A 118 8.95 12.40 17.51
C LEU A 118 9.13 13.58 18.48
N TRP A 119 9.99 14.54 18.13
CA TRP A 119 10.25 15.70 18.96
C TRP A 119 8.99 16.53 19.22
N TYR A 120 8.25 16.86 18.16
CA TYR A 120 7.01 17.63 18.30
C TYR A 120 5.90 16.84 18.98
N HIS A 121 5.77 15.55 18.65
CA HIS A 121 4.74 14.72 19.25
C HIS A 121 4.97 14.49 20.75
N THR A 122 6.19 14.09 21.14
CA THR A 122 6.49 13.70 22.53
C THR A 122 6.76 14.91 23.44
N PHE A 123 7.50 15.92 22.98
CA PHE A 123 7.95 17.02 23.85
C PHE A 123 7.07 18.27 23.72
N TYR A 124 6.48 18.51 22.55
CA TYR A 124 5.55 19.62 22.32
C TYR A 124 4.09 19.19 22.36
N THR A 125 3.81 17.90 22.59
CA THR A 125 2.45 17.34 22.75
C THR A 125 1.53 17.59 21.55
N THR A 126 2.10 17.76 20.35
CA THR A 126 1.30 17.93 19.13
C THR A 126 0.67 16.61 18.72
N THR A 127 -0.64 16.57 18.49
CA THR A 127 -1.37 15.32 18.20
C THR A 127 -1.55 15.03 16.71
N SER A 128 -1.16 15.96 15.83
CA SER A 128 -1.38 15.82 14.38
C SER A 128 -0.22 16.36 13.55
N HIS A 129 -0.13 15.90 12.31
CA HIS A 129 0.84 16.33 11.30
C HIS A 129 0.11 16.60 9.99
N ALA A 130 0.16 17.84 9.51
CA ALA A 130 -0.43 18.25 8.24
C ALA A 130 0.54 18.03 7.06
N ILE A 131 0.09 17.35 6.01
CA ILE A 131 0.81 17.15 4.75
C ILE A 131 0.21 18.08 3.69
N ILE A 132 0.91 19.16 3.35
CA ILE A 132 0.39 20.23 2.48
C ILE A 132 1.23 20.30 1.20
N PRO A 133 0.99 19.42 0.21
CA PRO A 133 1.70 19.49 -1.06
C PRO A 133 1.20 20.69 -1.88
N TYR A 134 2.11 21.52 -2.35
CA TYR A 134 1.82 22.66 -3.23
C TYR A 134 1.70 22.22 -4.71
N ASP A 135 1.03 21.09 -4.93
CA ASP A 135 0.83 20.50 -6.26
C ASP A 135 -0.48 19.70 -6.28
N HIS A 136 -1.34 19.98 -7.26
CA HIS A 136 -2.65 19.33 -7.36
C HIS A 136 -2.55 17.84 -7.78
N GLY A 137 -1.50 17.45 -8.50
CA GLY A 137 -1.21 16.05 -8.81
C GLY A 137 -0.99 15.21 -7.55
N LEU A 138 -0.52 15.83 -6.46
CA LEU A 138 -0.31 15.18 -5.16
C LEU A 138 -1.53 15.24 -4.22
N ARG A 139 -2.72 15.62 -4.69
CA ARG A 139 -3.95 15.73 -3.85
C ARG A 139 -4.36 14.46 -3.11
N ARG A 140 -3.84 13.28 -3.47
CA ARG A 140 -4.10 11.99 -2.79
C ARG A 140 -2.95 11.54 -1.90
N LEU A 141 -1.86 12.29 -1.84
CA LEU A 141 -0.68 11.94 -1.05
C LEU A 141 -1.02 11.87 0.45
N ALA A 142 -1.71 12.86 1.00
CA ALA A 142 -2.11 12.86 2.41
C ALA A 142 -2.98 11.64 2.75
N ALA A 143 -3.96 11.30 1.90
CA ALA A 143 -4.80 10.11 2.08
C ALA A 143 -4.00 8.79 2.04
N HIS A 144 -2.96 8.70 1.19
CA HIS A 144 -2.06 7.55 1.19
C HIS A 144 -1.22 7.49 2.47
N LEU A 145 -0.64 8.62 2.89
CA LEU A 145 0.20 8.71 4.09
C LEU A 145 -0.60 8.49 5.39
N GLN A 146 -1.89 8.82 5.42
CA GLN A 146 -2.78 8.49 6.52
C GLN A 146 -2.77 6.99 6.82
N GLN A 147 -2.98 6.15 5.81
CA GLN A 147 -2.91 4.72 6.01
C GLN A 147 -1.49 4.27 6.36
N LEU A 148 -0.49 4.80 5.65
CA LEU A 148 0.91 4.43 5.84
C LEU A 148 1.37 4.66 7.29
N ASP A 149 1.10 5.84 7.85
CA ASP A 149 1.57 6.23 9.18
C ASP A 149 0.62 5.73 10.28
N MET A 150 -0.67 6.09 10.22
CA MET A 150 -1.60 5.84 11.33
C MET A 150 -1.84 4.34 11.57
N GLU A 151 -1.89 3.52 10.51
CA GLU A 151 -2.01 2.07 10.65
C GLU A 151 -0.69 1.40 11.12
N SER A 152 0.46 2.03 10.84
CA SER A 152 1.78 1.56 11.30
C SER A 152 2.03 1.91 12.76
N ASN A 153 1.81 3.17 13.13
CA ASN A 153 2.30 3.77 14.36
C ASN A 153 1.21 4.05 15.38
N GLY A 154 -0.07 4.06 15.00
CA GLY A 154 -1.21 4.19 15.92
C GLY A 154 -1.41 2.93 16.77
N LYS A 155 -0.51 2.72 17.73
CA LYS A 155 -0.41 1.51 18.55
C LYS A 155 -0.36 1.87 20.03
N GLN A 156 -0.78 0.93 20.87
CA GLN A 156 -0.83 1.11 22.32
C GLN A 156 0.01 0.07 23.09
N VAL A 157 0.69 -0.82 22.36
CA VAL A 157 1.47 -1.93 22.93
C VAL A 157 2.86 -1.92 22.31
N SER A 158 3.88 -2.02 23.15
CA SER A 158 5.28 -2.04 22.76
C SER A 158 5.65 -3.36 22.07
N ARG A 159 6.85 -3.40 21.47
CA ARG A 159 7.40 -4.65 20.90
C ARG A 159 7.61 -5.77 21.92
N TYR A 160 7.57 -5.44 23.22
CA TYR A 160 7.72 -6.40 24.33
C TYR A 160 6.38 -6.86 24.90
N GLY A 161 5.25 -6.39 24.35
CA GLY A 161 3.91 -6.78 24.79
C GLY A 161 3.35 -5.93 25.93
N GLU A 162 4.06 -4.88 26.34
CA GLU A 162 3.63 -3.98 27.42
C GLU A 162 2.77 -2.83 26.88
N ARG A 163 1.78 -2.42 27.67
CA ARG A 163 0.97 -1.24 27.34
C ARG A 163 1.83 0.03 27.47
N LEU A 164 1.77 0.88 26.46
CA LEU A 164 2.45 2.17 26.46
C LEU A 164 1.67 3.19 27.31
N ASP A 165 2.39 4.02 28.04
CA ASP A 165 1.89 5.12 28.88
C ASP A 165 2.06 6.50 28.22
N PHE A 166 2.46 6.53 26.96
CA PHE A 166 2.62 7.73 26.13
C PHE A 166 1.93 7.58 24.77
N ASP A 167 1.64 8.71 24.11
CA ASP A 167 1.04 8.77 22.78
C ASP A 167 2.03 8.32 21.69
N THR A 168 1.51 7.71 20.61
CA THR A 168 2.33 7.10 19.53
C THR A 168 2.21 7.81 18.17
N GLY A 169 1.61 7.18 17.16
CA GLY A 169 1.47 7.79 15.84
C GLY A 169 0.56 9.02 15.87
N PRO A 170 0.92 10.13 15.21
CA PRO A 170 0.06 11.32 15.12
C PRO A 170 -1.13 11.09 14.18
N ILE A 171 -2.13 11.96 14.26
CA ILE A 171 -3.18 12.06 13.23
C ILE A 171 -2.59 12.74 11.98
N ILE A 172 -2.60 12.05 10.84
CA ILE A 172 -2.19 12.63 9.56
C ILE A 172 -3.40 13.24 8.85
N TRP A 173 -3.26 14.44 8.29
CA TRP A 173 -4.29 15.10 7.48
C TRP A 173 -3.66 16.09 6.48
N GLY A 174 -4.45 16.63 5.56
CA GLY A 174 -4.00 17.60 4.56
C GLY A 174 -4.66 17.44 3.20
#